data_AF-A0A9E3PG14-F1
#
_entry.id   AF-A0A9E3PG14-F1
#
_cell.length_a   1.000
_cell.length_b   1.000
_cell.length_c   1.000
_cell.angle_alpha   90.00
_cell.angle_beta   90.00
_cell.angle_gamma   90.00
#
_symmetry.space_group_name_H-M   'P 1'
#
loop_
_entity.id
_entity.type
_entity.pdbx_description
1 polymer ?
#
loop_
_entity_poly.entity_id
_entity_poly.type
_entity_poly.pdbx_seq_one_letter_code
_entity_poly.pdbx_strand_id
1 'polypeptide(L)'
;MLQNGDKGQMMMVFVPRTGVTGLAIGVAIVLGGLLAACNPVRDVAVSTGFGAKEPEPAQFVRESRRDDGGYLPVGVRAPDRTTKALPKADVEALTNSIDARRQANEAAGATARSMGAETNARPVPKPATLPAE
;
A
#
# COMPACT_ATOMS: atom_id res chain seq x y z
N MET A 1 53.41 21.52 -49.82
CA MET A 1 52.50 21.70 -50.96
C MET A 1 51.98 20.34 -51.40
N LEU A 2 50.71 20.27 -51.81
CA LEU A 2 49.89 19.10 -52.24
C LEU A 2 49.31 18.26 -51.06
N GLN A 3 48.09 18.48 -50.53
CA GLN A 3 46.71 18.66 -51.04
C GLN A 3 45.92 17.34 -51.13
N ASN A 4 45.00 17.18 -50.14
CA ASN A 4 43.65 16.60 -50.10
C ASN A 4 43.27 15.32 -50.86
N GLY A 5 42.51 14.46 -50.17
CA GLY A 5 41.71 13.41 -50.79
C GLY A 5 40.91 12.51 -49.84
N ASP A 6 40.23 13.08 -48.84
CA ASP A 6 39.18 12.37 -48.09
C ASP A 6 37.99 12.12 -49.03
N LYS A 7 37.64 10.85 -49.24
CA LYS A 7 36.44 10.43 -49.98
C LYS A 7 35.68 9.42 -49.13
N GLY A 8 34.73 9.94 -48.36
CA GLY A 8 33.74 9.15 -47.62
C GLY A 8 32.95 8.25 -48.56
N GLN A 9 32.95 6.95 -48.27
CA GLN A 9 31.99 6.01 -48.84
C GLN A 9 30.66 6.13 -48.10
N MET A 10 29.69 6.79 -48.73
CA MET A 10 28.29 6.76 -48.33
C MET A 10 27.66 5.47 -48.89
N MET A 11 27.48 4.48 -48.03
CA MET A 11 26.76 3.24 -48.38
C MET A 11 25.26 3.54 -48.39
N MET A 12 24.68 3.80 -49.56
CA MET A 12 23.23 3.88 -49.73
C MET A 12 22.61 2.49 -49.56
N VAL A 13 21.93 2.26 -48.43
CA VAL A 13 21.06 1.10 -48.24
C VAL A 13 19.73 1.39 -48.93
N PHE A 14 19.48 0.72 -50.05
CA PHE A 14 18.24 0.83 -50.81
C PHE A 14 17.16 -0.06 -50.18
N VAL A 15 16.25 0.54 -49.42
CA VAL A 15 15.08 -0.16 -48.85
C VAL A 15 13.91 -0.06 -49.84
N PRO A 16 13.36 -1.17 -50.36
CA PRO A 16 12.21 -1.11 -51.26
C PRO A 16 10.95 -0.64 -50.52
N ARG A 17 10.27 0.37 -51.09
CA ARG A 17 9.07 1.05 -50.58
C ARG A 17 7.86 0.14 -50.28
N THR A 18 7.91 -1.12 -50.72
CA THR A 18 6.85 -2.13 -50.51
C THR A 18 6.91 -2.81 -49.14
N GLY A 19 8.03 -2.69 -48.39
CA GLY A 19 8.18 -3.28 -47.06
C GLY A 19 7.60 -2.44 -45.92
N VAL A 20 7.29 -1.16 -46.16
CA VAL A 20 6.89 -0.20 -45.11
C VAL A 20 5.42 -0.38 -44.71
N THR A 21 4.56 -0.79 -45.64
CA THR A 21 3.12 -0.99 -45.39
C THR A 21 2.82 -2.26 -44.59
N GLY A 22 3.55 -3.35 -44.82
CA GLY A 22 3.39 -4.60 -44.06
C GLY A 22 3.85 -4.48 -42.60
N LEU A 23 4.91 -3.72 -42.36
CA LEU A 23 5.42 -3.47 -41.01
C LEU A 23 4.43 -2.63 -40.18
N ALA A 24 3.77 -1.64 -40.79
CA ALA A 24 2.82 -0.77 -40.09
C ALA A 24 1.58 -1.53 -39.58
N ILE A 25 1.08 -2.52 -40.34
CA ILE A 25 -0.09 -3.32 -39.95
C ILE A 25 0.27 -4.30 -38.83
N GLY A 26 1.46 -4.92 -38.89
CA GLY A 26 1.94 -5.80 -37.83
C GLY A 26 2.14 -5.08 -36.49
N VAL A 27 2.67 -3.85 -36.54
CA VAL A 27 2.87 -3.01 -35.35
C VAL A 27 1.53 -2.60 -34.72
N ALA A 28 0.49 -2.29 -35.52
CA ALA A 28 -0.82 -1.93 -35.00
C ALA A 28 -1.52 -3.10 -34.25
N ILE A 29 -1.34 -4.33 -34.72
CA ILE A 29 -1.91 -5.53 -34.08
C ILE A 29 -1.17 -5.86 -32.77
N VAL A 30 0.16 -5.71 -32.76
CA VAL A 30 0.98 -5.95 -31.56
C VAL A 30 0.77 -4.86 -30.49
N LEU A 31 0.60 -3.59 -30.88
CA LEU A 31 0.22 -2.54 -29.93
C LEU A 31 -1.22 -2.69 -29.42
N GLY A 32 -2.15 -3.19 -30.23
CA GLY A 32 -3.53 -3.46 -29.80
C GLY A 32 -3.62 -4.55 -28.72
N GLY A 33 -2.76 -5.57 -28.77
CA GLY A 33 -2.70 -6.62 -27.76
C GLY A 33 -2.04 -6.22 -26.43
N LEU A 34 -1.19 -5.18 -26.44
CA LEU A 34 -0.48 -4.69 -25.25
C LEU A 34 -1.35 -3.80 -24.34
N LEU A 35 -2.51 -3.36 -24.83
CA LEU A 35 -3.50 -2.54 -24.10
C LEU A 35 -4.69 -3.39 -23.60
N ALA A 36 -4.43 -4.59 -23.08
CA ALA A 36 -5.42 -5.53 -22.53
C ALA A 36 -6.17 -5.04 -21.26
N ALA A 37 -6.39 -3.73 -21.14
CA ALA A 37 -7.29 -3.08 -20.18
C ALA A 37 -8.57 -2.51 -20.84
N CYS A 38 -8.67 -2.46 -22.17
CA CYS A 38 -9.86 -1.94 -22.88
C CYS A 38 -10.51 -3.05 -23.69
N ASN A 39 -11.74 -3.44 -23.33
CA ASN A 39 -12.55 -4.35 -24.13
C ASN A 39 -13.32 -3.52 -25.18
N PRO A 40 -12.92 -3.53 -26.46
CA PRO A 40 -13.47 -2.62 -27.46
C PRO A 40 -14.97 -2.87 -27.72
N VAL A 41 -15.45 -4.11 -27.54
CA VAL A 41 -16.88 -4.43 -27.69
C VAL A 41 -17.69 -3.82 -26.56
N ARG A 42 -17.15 -3.87 -25.33
CA ARG A 42 -17.78 -3.23 -24.16
C ARG A 42 -17.80 -1.72 -24.31
N ASP A 43 -16.71 -1.11 -24.78
CA ASP A 43 -16.61 0.34 -24.93
C ASP A 43 -17.57 0.88 -26.01
N VAL A 44 -17.72 0.13 -27.11
CA VAL A 44 -18.73 0.43 -28.14
C VAL A 44 -20.15 0.25 -27.58
N ALA A 45 -20.41 -0.80 -26.81
CA ALA A 45 -21.72 -1.00 -26.19
C ALA A 45 -22.06 0.11 -25.19
N VAL A 46 -21.12 0.50 -24.31
CA VAL A 46 -21.31 1.56 -23.32
C VAL A 46 -21.50 2.92 -23.99
N SER A 47 -20.71 3.24 -25.02
CA SER A 47 -20.82 4.52 -25.75
C SER A 47 -22.11 4.63 -26.58
N THR A 48 -22.64 3.52 -27.09
CA THR A 48 -23.92 3.47 -27.82
C THR A 48 -25.14 3.32 -26.91
N GLY A 49 -24.95 3.29 -25.58
CA GLY A 49 -26.03 3.22 -24.58
C GLY A 49 -26.58 1.81 -24.33
N PHE A 50 -26.02 0.78 -24.97
CA PHE A 50 -26.38 -0.63 -24.78
C PHE A 50 -25.56 -1.33 -23.67
N GLY A 51 -24.49 -0.70 -23.18
CA GLY A 51 -23.63 -1.23 -22.13
C GLY A 51 -23.93 -0.62 -20.76
N ALA A 52 -23.82 -1.44 -19.71
CA ALA A 52 -23.93 -0.97 -18.34
C ALA A 52 -22.80 0.03 -18.02
N LYS A 53 -23.18 1.23 -17.54
CA LYS A 53 -22.24 2.24 -17.05
C LYS A 53 -21.56 1.72 -15.79
N GLU A 54 -20.27 2.02 -15.65
CA GLU A 54 -19.53 1.68 -14.44
C GLU A 54 -20.09 2.47 -13.25
N PRO A 55 -20.45 1.80 -12.13
CA PRO A 55 -20.98 2.50 -10.97
C PRO A 55 -19.91 3.41 -10.37
N GLU A 56 -20.31 4.63 -10.00
CA GLU A 56 -19.45 5.55 -9.27
C GLU A 56 -18.92 4.89 -7.99
N PRO A 57 -17.60 4.87 -7.76
CA PRO A 57 -17.05 4.30 -6.55
C PRO A 57 -17.55 5.07 -5.32
N ALA A 58 -17.82 4.33 -4.25
CA ALA A 58 -18.24 4.92 -2.98
C ALA A 58 -17.19 5.94 -2.47
N GLN A 59 -17.65 6.92 -1.69
CA GLN A 59 -16.80 8.03 -1.27
C GLN A 59 -15.55 7.57 -0.49
N PHE A 60 -15.70 6.62 0.43
CA PHE A 60 -14.57 6.04 1.17
C PHE A 60 -13.57 5.30 0.26
N VAL A 61 -14.02 4.77 -0.88
CA VAL A 61 -13.13 4.12 -1.87
C VAL A 61 -12.34 5.16 -2.64
N ARG A 62 -12.95 6.30 -2.98
CA ARG A 62 -12.24 7.42 -3.61
C ARG A 62 -11.21 8.04 -2.68
N GLU A 63 -11.55 8.22 -1.40
CA GLU A 63 -10.66 8.81 -0.41
C GLU A 63 -9.52 7.88 0.03
N SER A 64 -9.75 6.56 0.07
CA SER A 64 -8.74 5.58 0.47
C SER A 64 -7.86 5.10 -0.67
N ARG A 65 -8.32 5.20 -1.93
CA ARG A 65 -7.47 4.88 -3.08
C ARG A 65 -6.37 5.92 -3.19
N ARG A 66 -5.15 5.41 -3.28
CA ARG A 66 -4.00 6.19 -3.70
C ARG A 66 -4.20 6.54 -5.18
N ASP A 67 -4.12 7.83 -5.50
CA ASP A 67 -4.34 8.36 -6.86
C ASP A 67 -3.39 7.77 -7.90
N ASP A 68 -2.21 7.31 -7.45
CA ASP A 68 -1.13 6.84 -8.32
C ASP A 68 -1.31 5.39 -8.80
N GLY A 69 -2.31 4.64 -8.31
CA GLY A 69 -2.52 3.22 -8.69
C GLY A 69 -1.25 2.37 -8.54
N GLY A 70 -0.28 2.86 -7.76
CA GLY A 70 1.10 2.44 -7.79
C GLY A 70 1.26 1.11 -7.09
N TYR A 71 1.19 0.02 -7.85
CA TYR A 71 1.71 -1.25 -7.37
C TYR A 71 3.23 -1.15 -7.34
N LEU A 72 3.86 -1.72 -6.30
CA LEU A 72 5.31 -1.87 -6.28
C LEU A 72 5.66 -3.08 -7.16
N PRO A 73 6.34 -2.91 -8.30
CA PRO A 73 6.66 -4.03 -9.18
C PRO A 73 7.57 -5.03 -8.48
N VAL A 74 7.33 -6.33 -8.74
CA VAL A 74 8.12 -7.42 -8.16
C VAL A 74 9.57 -7.27 -8.62
N GLY A 75 10.52 -7.28 -7.68
CA GLY A 75 11.94 -7.07 -7.96
C GLY A 75 12.42 -5.62 -7.83
N VAL A 76 11.52 -4.65 -7.58
CA VAL A 76 11.92 -3.27 -7.24
C VAL A 76 11.89 -3.09 -5.73
N ARG A 77 12.99 -2.57 -5.20
CA ARG A 77 13.10 -2.24 -3.78
C ARG A 77 12.08 -1.16 -3.42
N ALA A 78 11.38 -1.36 -2.31
CA ALA A 78 10.43 -0.37 -1.80
C ALA A 78 11.12 0.99 -1.62
N PRO A 79 10.41 2.10 -1.84
CA PRO A 79 10.92 3.44 -1.56
C PRO A 79 11.50 3.50 -0.14
N ASP A 80 12.66 4.16 -0.01
CA ASP A 80 13.29 4.29 1.29
C ASP A 80 12.36 5.08 2.23
N ARG A 81 12.16 4.53 3.42
CA ARG A 81 11.32 5.16 4.44
C ARG A 81 11.97 6.48 4.85
N THR A 82 11.17 7.53 4.97
CA THR A 82 11.64 8.84 5.47
C THR A 82 12.11 8.77 6.92
N THR A 83 11.66 7.78 7.68
CA THR A 83 12.04 7.55 9.07
C THR A 83 13.16 6.52 9.17
N LYS A 84 14.21 6.86 9.92
CA LYS A 84 15.32 5.95 10.25
C LYS A 84 14.82 4.79 11.11
N ALA A 85 15.31 3.58 10.85
CA ALA A 85 15.12 2.45 11.75
C ALA A 85 15.78 2.74 13.12
N LEU A 86 15.09 2.38 14.20
CA LEU A 86 15.64 2.47 15.54
C LEU A 86 16.86 1.53 15.65
N PRO A 87 18.01 1.99 16.18
CA PRO A 87 19.16 1.11 16.36
C PRO A 87 18.83 0.01 17.37
N LYS A 88 19.48 -1.15 17.24
CA LYS A 88 19.18 -2.34 18.06
C LYS A 88 19.23 -2.05 19.57
N ALA A 89 20.20 -1.25 20.02
CA ALA A 89 20.34 -0.85 21.41
C ALA A 89 19.10 -0.10 21.94
N ASP A 90 18.51 0.78 21.14
CA ASP A 90 17.32 1.55 21.52
C ASP A 90 16.07 0.67 21.57
N VAL A 91 16.00 -0.36 20.70
CA VAL A 91 14.92 -1.36 20.74
C VAL A 91 15.02 -2.18 22.03
N GLU A 92 16.22 -2.64 22.39
CA GLU A 92 16.45 -3.39 23.63
C GLU A 92 16.14 -2.54 24.88
N ALA A 93 16.55 -1.26 24.87
CA ALA A 93 16.20 -0.31 25.94
C ALA A 93 14.68 -0.13 26.07
N LEU A 94 13.97 -0.02 24.94
CA LEU A 94 12.51 0.09 24.94
C LEU A 94 11.85 -1.19 25.48
N THR A 95 12.30 -2.36 25.06
CA THR A 95 11.82 -3.65 25.58
C THR A 95 12.00 -3.73 27.10
N ASN A 96 13.19 -3.41 27.59
CA ASN A 96 13.48 -3.41 29.03
C ASN A 96 12.56 -2.43 29.79
N SER A 97 12.27 -1.26 29.22
CA SER A 97 11.35 -0.29 29.84
C SER A 97 9.92 -0.82 29.92
N ILE A 98 9.46 -1.58 28.92
CA ILE A 98 8.12 -2.16 28.88
C ILE A 98 8.01 -3.29 29.90
N ASP A 99 9.01 -4.16 29.99
CA ASP A 99 9.03 -5.25 30.95
C ASP A 99 9.12 -4.75 32.40
N ALA A 100 9.91 -3.70 32.66
CA ALA A 100 9.93 -3.05 33.97
C ALA A 100 8.56 -2.49 34.37
N ARG A 101 7.84 -1.86 33.42
CA ARG A 101 6.48 -1.38 33.65
C ARG A 101 5.48 -2.51 33.89
N ARG A 102 5.61 -3.63 33.17
CA ARG A 102 4.79 -4.82 33.41
C ARG A 102 4.98 -5.32 34.83
N GLN A 103 6.23 -5.49 35.27
CA GLN A 103 6.54 -5.97 36.63
C GLN A 103 5.99 -5.02 37.70
N ALA A 104 6.14 -3.71 37.53
CA ALA A 104 5.59 -2.71 38.46
C ALA A 104 4.06 -2.80 38.54
N ASN A 105 3.38 -2.96 37.41
CA ASN A 105 1.92 -3.10 37.36
C ASN A 105 1.46 -4.42 37.99
N GLU A 106 2.18 -5.52 37.79
CA GLU A 106 1.89 -6.81 38.41
C GLU A 106 2.02 -6.74 39.94
N ALA A 107 3.07 -6.09 40.44
CA ALA A 107 3.28 -5.86 41.87
C ALA A 107 2.18 -4.99 42.47
N ALA A 108 1.87 -3.84 41.85
CA ALA A 108 0.78 -2.96 42.28
C ALA A 108 -0.58 -3.68 42.26
N GLY A 109 -0.82 -4.50 41.22
CA GLY A 109 -2.02 -5.34 41.13
C GLY A 109 -2.09 -6.39 42.24
N ALA A 110 -0.96 -7.00 42.63
CA ALA A 110 -0.92 -7.94 43.75
C ALA A 110 -1.31 -7.27 45.06
N THR A 111 -0.78 -6.07 45.34
CA THR A 111 -1.16 -5.27 46.51
C THR A 111 -2.63 -4.86 46.48
N ALA A 112 -3.15 -4.43 45.33
CA ALA A 112 -4.57 -4.09 45.19
C ALA A 112 -5.48 -5.29 45.44
N ARG A 113 -5.11 -6.49 44.95
CA ARG A 113 -5.86 -7.72 45.20
C ARG A 113 -5.87 -8.10 46.68
N SER A 114 -4.75 -7.95 47.40
CA SER A 114 -4.71 -8.24 48.83
C SER A 114 -5.57 -7.27 49.65
N MET A 115 -5.51 -5.97 49.34
CA MET A 115 -6.35 -4.95 50.00
C MET A 115 -7.85 -5.15 49.71
N GLY A 116 -8.20 -5.52 48.47
CA GLY A 116 -9.57 -5.84 48.08
C GLY A 116 -10.10 -7.09 48.78
N ALA A 117 -9.28 -8.14 48.91
CA ALA A 117 -9.63 -9.35 49.65
C ALA A 117 -9.89 -9.05 51.13
N GLU A 118 -9.05 -8.23 51.76
CA GLU A 118 -9.25 -7.81 53.15
C GLU A 118 -10.53 -6.98 53.34
N THR A 119 -10.80 -6.07 52.41
CA THR A 119 -12.01 -5.23 52.46
C THR A 119 -13.29 -6.05 52.28
N ASN A 120 -13.30 -7.00 51.34
CA ASN A 120 -14.43 -7.89 51.11
C ASN A 120 -14.68 -8.88 52.26
N ALA A 121 -13.64 -9.23 53.02
CA ALA A 121 -13.76 -10.10 54.18
C ALA A 121 -14.34 -9.39 55.43
N ARG A 122 -14.45 -8.05 55.40
CA ARG A 122 -14.94 -7.28 56.54
C ARG A 122 -16.48 -7.44 56.66
N PRO A 123 -17.01 -7.86 57.82
CA PRO A 123 -18.46 -8.00 57.99
C PRO A 123 -19.18 -6.67 57.75
N VAL A 124 -20.24 -6.69 56.95
CA VAL A 124 -21.08 -5.51 56.74
C VAL A 124 -21.78 -5.18 58.07
N PRO A 125 -21.69 -3.94 58.59
CA PRO A 125 -22.39 -3.58 59.81
C PRO A 125 -23.89 -3.77 59.63
N LYS A 126 -24.54 -4.44 60.60
CA LYS A 126 -25.98 -4.67 60.58
C LYS A 126 -26.70 -3.31 60.55
N PRO A 127 -27.69 -3.11 59.66
CA PRO A 127 -28.48 -1.88 59.64
C PRO A 127 -29.10 -1.60 61.02
N ALA A 128 -29.06 -0.34 61.44
CA ALA A 128 -29.71 0.09 62.68
C ALA A 128 -31.22 -0.20 62.58
N THR A 129 -31.75 -0.94 63.56
CA THR A 129 -33.19 -1.18 63.65
C THR A 129 -33.87 0.10 64.14
N LEU A 130 -34.84 0.59 63.36
CA LEU A 130 -35.70 1.69 63.77
C LEU A 130 -36.51 1.29 65.01
N PRO A 131 -36.72 2.21 65.97
CA PRO A 131 -37.55 1.92 67.13
C PRO A 131 -38.98 1.58 66.69
N ALA A 132 -39.55 0.51 67.26
CA ALA A 132 -40.94 0.13 67.07
C ALA A 132 -41.84 1.12 67.82
N GLU A 133 -42.87 1.61 67.14
CA GLU A 133 -43.93 2.47 67.67
C GLU A 133 -44.97 1.65 68.46
#